data_AF-A0A8H5UCC5-F1
#
_entry.id   AF-A0A8H5UCC5-F1
#
_cell.length_a   1.000
_cell.length_b   1.000
_cell.length_c   1.000
_cell.angle_alpha   90.00
_cell.angle_beta   90.00
_cell.angle_gamma   90.00
#
_symmetry.space_group_name_H-M   'P 1'
#
loop_
_entity.id
_entity.type
_entity.pdbx_description
1 polymer ?
#
loop_
_entity_poly.entity_id
_entity_poly.type
_entity_poly.pdbx_seq_one_letter_code
_entity_poly.pdbx_strand_id
1 'polypeptide(L)'
;MTSINAPPMDFTNASYTNLPSPASIRLLSFIKRPRQLSPPSILGEALLECIIETVDINEAPDFDLISSTWGNPDSADPGDIDEYGPMHLYPVTIDGKLMFLPKNIYEALKMVQKVNDPVEQRNELFLETELITAVENNHRPKVKQLLEQGAHIHAQDCFGKTAIHHAAQLGHFDIINMLLDHGASMKIFDSYGKTPMDYITYNKPKDWENLEEIAYKMQKTPEERELVPVPEVIRVGRPIWIDAICINQSNPEERANHGLLIKHIYRHASSVIAWVGVQNDETKLAPEAILSILQADGKDPDETMSDGTPSTTNPGCSYIPSKEEKSSIIRFLRRSWFEREELMHEVAFGRAIIVYCGMDALPFSSIMEFLRREAYSGTFLPSDLHVWSLLGNTGSKKRRSLELRSRTKRVRRDSIDD
;
A
#
# COMPACT_ATOMS: atom_id res chain seq x y z
N MET A 1 22.72 -2.36 -4.46
CA MET A 1 22.04 -1.19 -3.86
C MET A 1 22.90 0.02 -4.11
N THR A 2 22.41 1.01 -4.86
CA THR A 2 23.06 2.31 -4.98
C THR A 2 23.02 3.00 -3.62
N SER A 3 24.14 3.53 -3.17
CA SER A 3 24.16 4.40 -1.99
C SER A 3 23.26 5.60 -2.27
N ILE A 4 22.25 5.78 -1.43
CA ILE A 4 21.32 6.90 -1.54
C ILE A 4 21.77 7.95 -0.54
N ASN A 5 22.05 9.14 -1.05
CA ASN A 5 22.42 10.26 -0.20
C ASN A 5 21.13 10.85 0.39
N ALA A 6 20.75 10.44 1.60
CA ALA A 6 19.67 11.09 2.34
C ALA A 6 20.26 11.88 3.51
N PRO A 7 20.03 13.20 3.56
CA PRO A 7 20.57 14.04 4.63
C PRO A 7 19.99 13.63 6.00
N PRO A 8 20.66 14.00 7.11
CA PRO A 8 20.07 13.86 8.43
C PRO A 8 18.84 14.78 8.55
N MET A 9 17.93 14.44 9.48
CA MET A 9 16.78 15.29 9.75
C MET A 9 17.19 16.61 10.39
N ASP A 10 16.64 17.71 9.86
CA ASP A 10 16.84 19.06 10.40
C ASP A 10 15.54 19.73 10.89
N PHE A 11 14.38 19.06 10.71
CA PHE A 11 13.03 19.52 11.10
C PHE A 11 12.63 20.90 10.55
N THR A 12 13.34 21.42 9.54
CA THR A 12 12.94 22.64 8.83
C THR A 12 11.87 22.33 7.79
N ASN A 13 11.18 23.35 7.27
CA ASN A 13 10.16 23.14 6.24
C ASN A 13 10.80 22.75 4.89
N ALA A 14 10.24 21.73 4.24
CA ALA A 14 10.63 21.30 2.92
C ALA A 14 10.40 22.42 1.89
N SER A 15 11.29 22.50 0.89
CA SER A 15 11.25 23.51 -0.18
C SER A 15 11.53 22.86 -1.51
N TYR A 16 10.78 23.22 -2.54
CA TYR A 16 11.00 22.73 -3.90
C TYR A 16 12.20 23.41 -4.56
N THR A 17 13.01 22.61 -5.25
CA THR A 17 14.00 23.09 -6.23
C THR A 17 13.34 23.28 -7.58
N ASN A 18 13.80 24.25 -8.38
CA ASN A 18 13.28 24.43 -9.74
C ASN A 18 13.65 23.22 -10.61
N LEU A 19 12.71 22.83 -11.47
CA LEU A 19 12.95 21.74 -12.43
C LEU A 19 13.90 22.19 -13.54
N PRO A 20 14.87 21.36 -13.94
CA PRO A 20 15.89 21.74 -14.91
C PRO A 20 15.36 21.78 -16.35
N SER A 21 14.32 21.01 -16.66
CA SER A 21 13.67 21.00 -17.98
C SER A 21 12.15 20.87 -17.86
N PRO A 22 11.37 21.26 -18.90
CA PRO A 22 9.94 20.99 -18.95
C PRO A 22 9.57 19.51 -18.99
N ALA A 23 10.52 18.61 -19.25
CA ALA A 23 10.34 17.15 -19.22
C ALA A 23 10.77 16.52 -17.88
N SER A 24 11.30 17.33 -16.96
CA SER A 24 11.76 16.85 -15.68
C SER A 24 10.57 16.60 -14.76
N ILE A 25 10.57 15.46 -14.08
CA ILE A 25 9.61 15.13 -13.03
C ILE A 25 10.34 14.79 -11.73
N ARG A 26 9.64 14.91 -10.60
CA ARG A 26 10.13 14.46 -9.30
C ARG A 26 9.59 13.07 -8.99
N LEU A 27 10.42 12.20 -8.43
CA LEU A 27 10.04 10.90 -7.93
C LEU A 27 10.33 10.81 -6.44
N LEU A 28 9.31 10.41 -5.69
CA LEU A 28 9.35 10.20 -4.25
C LEU A 28 9.83 8.77 -3.97
N SER A 29 10.82 8.60 -3.10
CA SER A 29 11.23 7.28 -2.64
C SER A 29 11.13 7.20 -1.13
N PHE A 30 10.48 6.16 -0.62
CA PHE A 30 10.54 5.84 0.81
C PHE A 30 11.94 5.36 1.16
N ILE A 31 12.43 5.73 2.34
CA ILE A 31 13.73 5.30 2.83
C ILE A 31 13.65 4.72 4.23
N LYS A 32 14.63 3.87 4.54
CA LYS A 32 14.86 3.30 5.86
C LYS A 32 16.31 3.38 6.24
N ARG A 33 16.56 3.43 7.54
CA ARG A 33 17.88 3.42 8.17
C ARG A 33 18.02 2.15 9.00
N PRO A 34 18.57 1.06 8.44
CA PRO A 34 18.48 -0.29 9.03
C PRO A 34 19.08 -0.42 10.44
N ARG A 35 20.07 0.42 10.76
CA ARG A 35 20.77 0.43 12.05
C ARG A 35 20.17 1.40 13.07
N GLN A 36 19.15 2.16 12.68
CA GLN A 36 18.57 3.15 13.58
C GLN A 36 17.73 2.44 14.66
N LEU A 37 18.08 2.67 15.93
CA LEU A 37 17.44 1.99 17.06
C LEU A 37 15.96 2.37 17.24
N SER A 38 15.63 3.63 16.93
CA SER A 38 14.27 4.16 16.94
C SER A 38 14.11 5.15 15.79
N PRO A 39 13.16 4.91 14.86
CA PRO A 39 12.86 5.89 13.84
C PRO A 39 12.38 7.18 14.51
N PRO A 40 12.66 8.34 13.91
CA PRO A 40 12.13 9.61 14.39
C PRO A 40 10.60 9.51 14.50
N SER A 41 10.04 10.01 15.59
CA SER A 41 8.59 9.98 15.80
C SER A 41 8.07 11.35 16.22
N ILE A 42 6.85 11.64 15.78
CA ILE A 42 6.07 12.81 16.23
C ILE A 42 4.80 12.27 16.86
N LEU A 43 4.53 12.67 18.10
CA LEU A 43 3.38 12.19 18.89
C LEU A 43 3.30 10.66 19.03
N GLY A 44 4.43 9.98 19.03
CA GLY A 44 4.51 8.52 19.16
C GLY A 44 4.33 7.74 17.85
N GLU A 45 3.98 8.41 16.75
CA GLU A 45 3.93 7.81 15.42
C GLU A 45 5.28 8.00 14.71
N ALA A 46 5.84 6.91 14.17
CA ALA A 46 7.06 6.98 13.36
C ALA A 46 6.80 7.83 12.10
N LEU A 47 7.72 8.74 11.80
CA LEU A 47 7.63 9.59 10.62
C LEU A 47 7.88 8.78 9.34
N LEU A 48 7.07 9.03 8.32
CA LEU A 48 7.35 8.57 6.96
C LEU A 48 8.55 9.34 6.43
N GLU A 49 9.68 8.65 6.26
CA GLU A 49 10.90 9.22 5.70
C GLU A 49 10.97 8.97 4.19
N CYS A 50 11.03 10.08 3.44
CA CYS A 50 11.08 10.08 2.00
C CYS A 50 12.24 10.94 1.49
N ILE A 51 12.65 10.68 0.26
CA ILE A 51 13.54 11.53 -0.52
C ILE A 51 12.88 11.85 -1.85
N ILE A 52 13.29 12.95 -2.48
CA ILE A 52 12.86 13.29 -3.83
C ILE A 52 14.06 13.38 -4.77
N GLU A 53 13.95 12.67 -5.88
CA GLU A 53 14.93 12.74 -6.97
C GLU A 53 14.28 13.37 -8.21
N THR A 54 15.02 14.21 -8.92
CA THR A 54 14.57 14.78 -10.20
C THR A 54 15.11 13.93 -11.34
N VAL A 55 14.23 13.51 -12.25
CA VAL A 55 14.56 12.67 -13.40
C VAL A 55 13.94 13.25 -14.67
N ASP A 56 14.51 12.98 -15.84
CA ASP A 56 13.87 13.29 -17.12
C ASP A 56 12.94 12.13 -17.51
N ILE A 57 11.66 12.44 -17.75
CA ILE A 57 10.67 11.40 -18.10
C ILE A 57 10.98 10.69 -19.42
N ASN A 58 11.69 11.36 -20.34
CA ASN A 58 12.03 10.78 -21.65
C ASN A 58 13.14 9.73 -21.55
N GLU A 59 13.86 9.66 -20.43
CA GLU A 59 14.84 8.61 -20.15
C GLU A 59 14.16 7.30 -19.71
N ALA A 60 12.82 7.27 -19.68
CA ALA A 60 12.00 6.14 -19.25
C ALA A 60 12.39 5.58 -17.86
N PRO A 61 12.34 6.43 -16.81
CA PRO A 61 12.62 5.98 -15.46
C PRO A 61 11.64 4.88 -15.02
N ASP A 62 12.08 3.95 -14.17
CA ASP A 62 11.21 2.94 -13.56
C ASP A 62 10.60 3.50 -12.27
N PHE A 63 9.28 3.69 -12.27
CA PHE A 63 8.52 4.21 -11.13
C PHE A 63 7.07 3.73 -11.14
N ASP A 64 6.46 3.70 -9.96
CA ASP A 64 5.02 3.49 -9.79
C ASP A 64 4.30 4.84 -9.63
N LEU A 65 3.00 4.89 -9.89
CA LEU A 65 2.23 6.13 -9.80
C LEU A 65 1.09 5.99 -8.80
N ILE A 66 0.90 6.99 -7.94
CA ILE A 66 -0.31 7.11 -7.12
C ILE A 66 -1.25 8.12 -7.77
N SER A 67 -2.45 7.65 -8.11
CA SER A 67 -3.58 8.48 -8.51
C SER A 67 -4.50 8.63 -7.30
N SER A 68 -4.69 9.85 -6.81
CA SER A 68 -5.48 10.14 -5.60
C SER A 68 -6.28 11.43 -5.75
N THR A 69 -7.26 11.64 -4.86
CA THR A 69 -8.02 12.90 -4.78
C THR A 69 -7.58 13.74 -3.59
N TRP A 70 -7.67 15.06 -3.76
CA TRP A 70 -7.56 16.00 -2.66
C TRP A 70 -8.83 15.97 -1.80
N GLY A 71 -8.68 16.13 -0.49
CA GLY A 71 -9.80 16.19 0.45
C GLY A 71 -10.36 14.80 0.80
N ASN A 72 -11.66 14.75 1.09
CA ASN A 72 -12.31 13.56 1.63
C ASN A 72 -12.46 12.45 0.57
N PRO A 73 -11.98 11.22 0.85
CA PRO A 73 -12.17 10.09 -0.06
C PRO A 73 -13.61 9.56 -0.08
N ASP A 74 -14.37 9.71 0.99
CA ASP A 74 -15.73 9.18 1.15
C ASP A 74 -16.82 10.07 0.52
N SER A 75 -16.58 11.37 0.34
CA SER A 75 -17.53 12.30 -0.28
C SER A 75 -16.80 13.48 -0.93
N ALA A 76 -17.23 13.90 -2.13
CA ALA A 76 -16.73 15.13 -2.76
C ALA A 76 -17.31 16.42 -2.13
N ASP A 77 -18.38 16.33 -1.33
CA ASP A 77 -19.00 17.43 -0.60
C ASP A 77 -19.04 17.10 0.91
N PRO A 78 -17.88 17.16 1.60
CA PRO A 78 -17.82 16.83 3.01
C PRO A 78 -18.35 17.99 3.88
N GLY A 79 -19.10 17.68 4.94
CA GLY A 79 -19.62 18.68 5.87
C GLY A 79 -18.54 19.38 6.69
N ASP A 80 -18.88 20.48 7.38
CA ASP A 80 -17.95 21.43 8.05
C ASP A 80 -16.98 20.84 9.12
N ILE A 81 -17.13 19.58 9.53
CA ILE A 81 -16.33 18.91 10.58
C ILE A 81 -15.44 17.81 9.97
N ASP A 82 -15.12 17.92 8.69
CA ASP A 82 -14.39 16.90 7.96
C ASP A 82 -12.96 16.70 8.47
N GLU A 83 -12.65 15.48 8.91
CA GLU A 83 -11.32 15.05 9.31
C GLU A 83 -10.31 15.00 8.14
N TYR A 84 -10.78 15.08 6.90
CA TYR A 84 -9.95 15.25 5.70
C TYR A 84 -9.84 16.71 5.25
N GLY A 85 -10.39 17.64 6.03
CA GLY A 85 -10.28 19.07 5.78
C GLY A 85 -8.84 19.61 5.90
N PRO A 86 -8.59 20.83 5.40
CA PRO A 86 -7.24 21.41 5.30
C PRO A 86 -6.54 21.67 6.64
N MET A 87 -7.28 21.62 7.76
CA MET A 87 -6.74 21.77 9.11
C MET A 87 -6.09 20.48 9.65
N HIS A 88 -6.40 19.32 9.06
CA HIS A 88 -5.88 18.02 9.50
C HIS A 88 -4.68 17.63 8.65
N LEU A 89 -3.52 18.14 9.06
CA LEU A 89 -2.25 17.91 8.37
C LEU A 89 -1.36 16.94 9.15
N TYR A 90 -0.71 16.06 8.40
CA TYR A 90 0.13 15.00 8.93
C TYR A 90 1.58 15.20 8.47
N PRO A 91 2.56 15.12 9.40
CA PRO A 91 3.95 15.36 9.07
C PRO A 91 4.57 14.13 8.37
N VAL A 92 5.29 14.40 7.29
CA VAL A 92 6.24 13.47 6.65
C VAL A 92 7.58 14.18 6.52
N THR A 93 8.66 13.43 6.29
CA THR A 93 9.95 14.03 5.96
C THR A 93 10.30 13.80 4.50
N ILE A 94 10.76 14.86 3.84
CA ILE A 94 11.26 14.85 2.47
C ILE A 94 12.65 15.48 2.50
N ASP A 95 13.67 14.71 2.12
CA ASP A 95 15.08 15.15 2.15
C ASP A 95 15.48 15.71 3.53
N GLY A 96 15.06 15.03 4.61
CA GLY A 96 15.35 15.40 5.99
C GLY A 96 14.52 16.57 6.55
N LYS A 97 13.63 17.16 5.74
CA LYS A 97 12.80 18.32 6.09
C LYS A 97 11.33 17.96 6.26
N LEU A 98 10.60 18.67 7.11
CA LEU A 98 9.18 18.45 7.33
C LEU A 98 8.32 18.97 6.17
N MET A 99 7.41 18.12 5.70
CA MET A 99 6.28 18.49 4.85
C MET A 99 4.98 18.04 5.52
N PHE A 100 3.96 18.87 5.45
CA PHE A 100 2.65 18.60 6.03
C PHE A 100 1.66 18.26 4.93
N LEU A 101 1.07 17.07 5.00
CA LEU A 101 0.18 16.53 3.98
C LEU A 101 -1.26 16.40 4.50
N PRO A 102 -2.28 16.59 3.65
CA PRO A 102 -3.65 16.23 3.99
C PRO A 102 -3.77 14.75 4.35
N LYS A 103 -4.70 14.44 5.27
CA LYS A 103 -4.95 13.08 5.78
C LYS A 103 -5.03 12.01 4.66
N ASN A 104 -5.79 12.28 3.60
CA ASN A 104 -6.01 11.31 2.51
C ASN A 104 -4.69 10.93 1.80
N ILE A 105 -3.83 11.92 1.53
CA ILE A 105 -2.53 11.71 0.87
C ILE A 105 -1.58 10.97 1.82
N TYR A 106 -1.57 11.35 3.10
CA TYR A 106 -0.77 10.68 4.11
C TYR A 106 -1.14 9.20 4.27
N GLU A 107 -2.44 8.88 4.29
CA GLU A 107 -2.91 7.49 4.36
C GLU A 107 -2.57 6.70 3.09
N ALA A 108 -2.66 7.32 1.92
CA ALA A 108 -2.19 6.73 0.66
C ALA A 108 -0.71 6.35 0.76
N LEU A 109 0.14 7.26 1.26
CA LEU A 109 1.57 6.98 1.45
C LEU A 109 1.81 5.86 2.46
N LYS A 110 1.10 5.82 3.60
CA LYS A 110 1.22 4.71 4.57
C LYS A 110 0.85 3.37 3.94
N MET A 111 -0.22 3.35 3.13
CA MET A 111 -0.63 2.13 2.43
C MET A 111 0.46 1.70 1.43
N VAL A 112 0.92 2.61 0.56
CA VAL A 112 1.91 2.26 -0.46
C VAL A 112 3.24 1.86 0.16
N GLN A 113 3.69 2.50 1.24
CA GLN A 113 4.88 2.07 1.97
C GLN A 113 4.74 0.63 2.45
N LYS A 114 3.59 0.23 3.01
CA LYS A 114 3.34 -1.14 3.45
C LYS A 114 3.31 -2.15 2.30
N VAL A 115 2.70 -1.78 1.17
CA VAL A 115 2.65 -2.63 -0.03
C VAL A 115 4.04 -2.80 -0.64
N ASN A 116 4.83 -1.73 -0.67
CA ASN A 116 6.18 -1.71 -1.25
C ASN A 116 7.26 -2.27 -0.31
N ASP A 117 6.94 -2.54 0.94
CA ASP A 117 7.85 -3.11 1.92
C ASP A 117 7.45 -4.51 2.37
N PRO A 118 7.68 -5.54 1.53
CA PRO A 118 7.38 -6.92 1.92
C PRO A 118 8.26 -7.41 3.07
N VAL A 119 9.45 -6.82 3.26
CA VAL A 119 10.46 -7.27 4.24
C VAL A 119 9.98 -7.03 5.67
N GLU A 120 9.24 -5.94 5.91
CA GLU A 120 8.67 -5.63 7.23
C GLU A 120 7.22 -6.09 7.43
N GLN A 121 6.70 -6.95 6.54
CA GLN A 121 5.40 -7.55 6.78
C GLN A 121 5.41 -8.38 8.06
N ARG A 122 4.31 -8.27 8.80
CA ARG A 122 4.14 -8.91 10.11
C ARG A 122 3.04 -9.96 10.02
N ASN A 123 3.28 -11.12 10.62
CA ASN A 123 2.23 -12.14 10.73
C ASN A 123 1.13 -11.70 11.72
N GLU A 124 -0.08 -12.24 11.56
CA GLU A 124 -1.24 -11.84 12.39
C GLU A 124 -1.19 -12.41 13.82
N LEU A 125 -0.50 -13.53 14.02
CA LEU A 125 -0.50 -14.27 15.28
C LEU A 125 0.36 -13.58 16.36
N PHE A 126 1.58 -13.18 15.99
CA PHE A 126 2.57 -12.67 16.94
C PHE A 126 3.19 -11.34 16.51
N LEU A 127 2.73 -10.77 15.39
CA LEU A 127 3.31 -9.56 14.79
C LEU A 127 4.80 -9.73 14.45
N GLU A 128 5.24 -10.95 14.14
CA GLU A 128 6.64 -11.25 13.81
C GLU A 128 6.95 -10.84 12.39
N THR A 129 8.13 -10.24 12.19
CA THR A 129 8.66 -9.96 10.85
C THR A 129 9.20 -11.23 10.19
N GLU A 130 9.37 -11.19 8.87
CA GLU A 130 10.02 -12.30 8.13
C GLU A 130 11.43 -12.60 8.66
N LEU A 131 12.13 -11.58 9.21
CA LEU A 131 13.42 -11.76 9.87
C LEU A 131 13.31 -12.60 11.13
N ILE A 132 12.32 -12.35 11.98
CA ILE A 132 12.11 -13.12 13.23
C ILE A 132 11.79 -14.58 12.88
N THR A 133 10.84 -14.82 11.99
CA THR A 133 10.47 -16.19 11.59
C THR A 133 11.63 -16.93 10.92
N ALA A 134 12.47 -16.27 10.11
CA ALA A 134 13.68 -16.87 9.55
C ALA A 134 14.71 -17.25 10.63
N VAL A 135 14.84 -16.45 11.69
CA VAL A 135 15.71 -16.74 12.84
C VAL A 135 15.20 -17.93 13.65
N GLU A 136 13.90 -17.99 13.93
CA GLU A 136 13.28 -19.10 14.65
C GLU A 136 13.47 -20.44 13.92
N ASN A 137 13.37 -20.41 12.58
CA ASN A 137 13.60 -21.57 11.72
C ASN A 137 15.09 -21.90 11.49
N ASN A 138 16.02 -21.16 12.13
CA ASN A 138 17.47 -21.28 11.92
C ASN A 138 17.90 -21.15 10.44
N HIS A 139 17.15 -20.38 9.65
CA HIS A 139 17.36 -20.28 8.20
C HIS A 139 18.41 -19.21 7.87
N ARG A 140 19.69 -19.52 8.11
CA ARG A 140 20.83 -18.60 7.92
C ARG A 140 20.86 -17.88 6.54
N PRO A 141 20.70 -18.57 5.39
CA PRO A 141 20.63 -17.89 4.09
C PRO A 141 19.55 -16.81 3.99
N LYS A 142 18.35 -17.11 4.51
CA LYS A 142 17.21 -16.19 4.47
C LYS A 142 17.42 -15.00 5.42
N VAL A 143 17.97 -15.24 6.61
CA VAL A 143 18.36 -14.15 7.55
C VAL A 143 19.33 -13.19 6.86
N LYS A 144 20.39 -13.72 6.24
CA LYS A 144 21.37 -12.89 5.51
C LYS A 144 20.71 -12.10 4.39
N GLN A 145 19.88 -12.75 3.57
CA GLN A 145 19.16 -12.10 2.47
C GLN A 145 18.26 -10.96 2.98
N LEU A 146 17.52 -11.15 4.07
CA LEU A 146 16.62 -10.13 4.63
C LEU A 146 17.39 -8.93 5.19
N LEU A 147 18.52 -9.17 5.88
CA LEU A 147 19.40 -8.11 6.36
C LEU A 147 20.00 -7.32 5.18
N GLU A 148 20.42 -8.00 4.12
CA GLU A 148 20.88 -7.37 2.88
C GLU A 148 19.77 -6.57 2.18
N GLN A 149 18.50 -6.96 2.34
CA GLN A 149 17.33 -6.24 1.83
C GLN A 149 16.90 -5.08 2.72
N GLY A 150 17.55 -4.85 3.86
CA GLY A 150 17.26 -3.74 4.76
C GLY A 150 16.23 -4.03 5.84
N ALA A 151 16.02 -5.29 6.21
CA ALA A 151 15.19 -5.66 7.34
C ALA A 151 15.62 -4.91 8.61
N HIS A 152 14.65 -4.38 9.34
CA HIS A 152 14.84 -3.63 10.57
C HIS A 152 15.31 -4.60 11.67
N ILE A 153 16.61 -4.55 11.95
CA ILE A 153 17.29 -5.52 12.81
C ILE A 153 16.80 -5.52 14.27
N HIS A 154 16.14 -4.44 14.69
CA HIS A 154 15.55 -4.27 16.02
C HIS A 154 14.01 -4.34 16.02
N ALA A 155 13.39 -4.88 14.96
CA ALA A 155 11.93 -4.98 14.91
C ALA A 155 11.45 -5.88 16.06
N GLN A 156 10.44 -5.41 16.81
CA GLN A 156 9.88 -6.12 17.95
C GLN A 156 8.57 -6.81 17.59
N ASP A 157 8.36 -8.04 18.03
CA ASP A 157 7.08 -8.76 17.98
C ASP A 157 6.08 -8.26 19.06
N CYS A 158 4.93 -8.93 19.21
CA CYS A 158 3.93 -8.55 20.21
C CYS A 158 4.38 -8.70 21.68
N PHE A 159 5.50 -9.39 21.93
CA PHE A 159 6.13 -9.54 23.24
C PHE A 159 7.28 -8.57 23.46
N GLY A 160 7.52 -7.64 22.53
CA GLY A 160 8.66 -6.74 22.58
C GLY A 160 9.99 -7.41 22.23
N LYS A 161 9.98 -8.66 21.77
CA LYS A 161 11.20 -9.41 21.44
C LYS A 161 11.64 -9.12 20.02
N THR A 162 12.96 -8.97 19.86
CA THR A 162 13.61 -8.80 18.55
C THR A 162 14.16 -10.12 18.02
N ALA A 163 14.59 -10.14 16.76
CA ALA A 163 15.22 -11.31 16.15
C ALA A 163 16.37 -11.89 17.01
N ILE A 164 17.18 -11.04 17.66
CA ILE A 164 18.28 -11.51 18.51
C ILE A 164 17.81 -12.11 19.85
N HIS A 165 16.64 -11.73 20.37
CA HIS A 165 16.03 -12.40 21.54
C HIS A 165 15.67 -13.84 21.20
N HIS A 166 15.02 -14.04 20.05
CA HIS A 166 14.64 -15.37 19.56
C HIS A 166 15.86 -16.24 19.27
N ALA A 167 16.90 -15.68 18.62
CA ALA A 167 18.17 -16.37 18.40
C ALA A 167 18.83 -16.82 19.72
N ALA A 168 18.83 -15.96 20.74
CA ALA A 168 19.37 -16.27 22.06
C ALA A 168 18.55 -17.36 22.78
N GLN A 169 17.22 -17.24 22.77
CA GLN A 169 16.32 -18.22 23.40
C GLN A 169 16.45 -19.61 22.78
N LEU A 170 16.70 -19.71 21.48
CA LEU A 170 16.85 -20.96 20.74
C LEU A 170 18.30 -21.48 20.69
N GLY A 171 19.28 -20.69 21.17
CA GLY A 171 20.69 -21.05 21.13
C GLY A 171 21.30 -21.05 19.71
N HIS A 172 20.79 -20.22 18.81
CA HIS A 172 21.29 -20.07 17.44
C HIS A 172 22.51 -19.13 17.40
N PHE A 173 23.62 -19.51 18.02
CA PHE A 173 24.82 -18.66 18.17
C PHE A 173 25.37 -18.10 16.85
N ASP A 174 25.37 -18.90 15.77
CA ASP A 174 25.77 -18.43 14.43
C ASP A 174 24.91 -17.24 13.95
N ILE A 175 23.62 -17.28 14.23
CA ILE A 175 22.68 -16.21 13.88
C ILE A 175 22.86 -15.01 14.80
N ILE A 176 23.12 -15.22 16.10
CA ILE A 176 23.45 -14.13 17.03
C ILE A 176 24.68 -13.37 16.51
N ASN A 177 25.74 -14.08 16.15
CA ASN A 177 26.94 -13.48 15.57
C ASN A 177 26.63 -12.72 14.27
N MET A 178 25.87 -13.32 13.35
CA MET A 178 25.45 -12.65 12.12
C MET A 178 24.67 -11.36 12.40
N LEU A 179 23.72 -11.37 13.33
CA LEU A 179 22.95 -10.19 13.72
C LEU A 179 23.85 -9.12 14.37
N LEU A 180 24.77 -9.52 15.26
CA LEU A 180 25.74 -8.61 15.88
C LEU A 180 26.63 -7.93 14.85
N ASP A 181 27.12 -8.69 13.86
CA ASP A 181 27.96 -8.18 12.78
C ASP A 181 27.20 -7.18 11.88
N HIS A 182 25.86 -7.24 11.87
CA HIS A 182 25.00 -6.26 11.19
C HIS A 182 24.55 -5.08 12.10
N GLY A 183 24.99 -5.05 13.36
CA GLY A 183 24.72 -3.96 14.29
C GLY A 183 23.60 -4.24 15.30
N ALA A 184 23.16 -5.48 15.47
CA ALA A 184 22.17 -5.82 16.48
C ALA A 184 22.66 -5.47 17.90
N SER A 185 21.72 -5.12 18.78
CA SER A 185 22.00 -4.71 20.15
C SER A 185 21.49 -5.78 21.09
N MET A 186 22.39 -6.29 21.92
CA MET A 186 22.10 -7.21 23.03
C MET A 186 21.54 -6.50 24.28
N LYS A 187 21.26 -5.20 24.19
CA LYS A 187 20.80 -4.35 25.31
C LYS A 187 19.34 -3.90 25.18
N ILE A 188 18.61 -4.44 24.21
CA ILE A 188 17.18 -4.11 24.02
C ILE A 188 16.37 -4.90 25.05
N PHE A 189 15.41 -4.23 25.68
CA PHE A 189 14.48 -4.89 26.60
C PHE A 189 13.23 -5.34 25.85
N ASP A 190 12.77 -6.56 26.14
CA ASP A 190 11.44 -7.02 25.78
C ASP A 190 10.37 -6.52 26.78
N SER A 191 9.11 -6.87 26.54
CA SER A 191 7.99 -6.50 27.41
C SER A 191 8.05 -7.12 28.81
N TYR A 192 8.94 -8.10 29.04
CA TYR A 192 9.21 -8.70 30.35
C TYR A 192 10.41 -8.08 31.06
N GLY A 193 11.03 -7.04 30.47
CA GLY A 193 12.22 -6.40 31.01
C GLY A 193 13.47 -7.26 30.89
N LYS A 194 13.48 -8.23 29.98
CA LYS A 194 14.63 -9.10 29.71
C LYS A 194 15.39 -8.65 28.48
N THR A 195 16.69 -8.82 28.51
CA THR A 195 17.59 -8.64 27.38
C THR A 195 17.78 -9.96 26.63
N PRO A 196 18.27 -9.94 25.37
CA PRO A 196 18.64 -11.17 24.68
C PRO A 196 19.65 -12.01 25.48
N MET A 197 20.55 -11.38 26.22
CA MET A 197 21.55 -12.07 27.04
C MET A 197 20.90 -12.93 28.14
N ASP A 198 19.79 -12.47 28.71
CA ASP A 198 19.05 -13.19 29.77
C ASP A 198 18.41 -14.49 29.27
N TYR A 199 18.26 -14.64 27.95
CA TYR A 199 17.71 -15.83 27.32
C TYR A 199 18.76 -16.86 26.89
N ILE A 200 20.06 -16.52 26.91
CA ILE A 200 21.11 -17.46 26.50
C ILE A 200 21.28 -18.54 27.57
N THR A 201 21.03 -19.80 27.19
CA THR A 201 21.31 -20.97 28.02
C THR A 201 22.60 -21.65 27.57
N TYR A 202 23.52 -21.96 28.49
CA TYR A 202 24.86 -22.50 28.20
C TYR A 202 24.98 -24.03 28.44
N ASN A 203 23.93 -24.78 28.09
CA ASN A 203 23.81 -26.18 28.50
C ASN A 203 24.62 -27.17 27.66
N LYS A 204 25.17 -26.76 26.50
CA LYS A 204 25.96 -27.64 25.62
C LYS A 204 27.47 -27.34 25.71
N PRO A 205 28.33 -28.36 25.59
CA PRO A 205 29.77 -28.15 25.43
C PRO A 205 30.02 -27.35 24.13
N LYS A 206 30.81 -26.26 24.22
CA LYS A 206 31.07 -25.17 23.25
C LYS A 206 30.20 -23.91 23.35
N ASP A 207 29.10 -23.91 24.12
CA ASP A 207 28.30 -22.69 24.29
C ASP A 207 29.08 -21.56 25.00
N TRP A 208 30.05 -21.93 25.86
CA TRP A 208 30.90 -20.98 26.56
C TRP A 208 31.85 -20.21 25.64
N GLU A 209 32.36 -20.83 24.56
CA GLU A 209 33.23 -20.18 23.57
C GLU A 209 32.43 -19.12 22.80
N ASN A 210 31.21 -19.47 22.39
CA ASN A 210 30.30 -18.55 21.71
C ASN A 210 29.88 -17.39 22.63
N LEU A 211 29.65 -17.67 23.92
CA LEU A 211 29.34 -16.65 24.93
C LEU A 211 30.51 -15.69 25.15
N GLU A 212 31.74 -16.20 25.19
CA GLU A 212 32.94 -15.37 25.29
C GLU A 212 33.08 -14.45 24.08
N GLU A 213 32.85 -14.96 22.87
CA GLU A 213 32.85 -14.16 21.64
C GLU A 213 31.78 -13.06 21.67
N ILE A 214 30.54 -13.40 22.05
CA ILE A 214 29.45 -12.44 22.19
C ILE A 214 29.80 -11.37 23.24
N ALA A 215 30.29 -11.78 24.40
CA ALA A 215 30.68 -10.86 25.47
C ALA A 215 31.83 -9.94 25.04
N TYR A 216 32.80 -10.46 24.28
CA TYR A 216 33.88 -9.68 23.70
C TYR A 216 33.37 -8.65 22.68
N LYS A 217 32.49 -9.05 21.75
CA LYS A 217 31.84 -8.13 20.80
C LYS A 217 31.02 -7.06 21.52
N MET A 218 30.34 -7.39 22.62
CA MET A 218 29.53 -6.46 23.41
C MET A 218 30.35 -5.35 24.09
N GLN A 219 31.63 -5.58 24.40
CA GLN A 219 32.53 -4.58 25.01
C GLN A 219 33.00 -3.52 24.00
N LYS A 220 33.09 -3.89 22.72
CA LYS A 220 33.51 -2.99 21.65
C LYS A 220 32.44 -1.95 21.32
N THR A 221 32.88 -0.75 20.96
CA THR A 221 32.02 0.30 20.42
C THR A 221 31.49 -0.10 19.02
N PRO A 222 30.34 0.43 18.56
CA PRO A 222 29.85 0.17 17.20
C PRO A 222 30.88 0.47 16.11
N GLU A 223 31.74 1.47 16.34
CA GLU A 223 32.82 1.88 15.43
C GLU A 223 33.97 0.85 15.38
N GLU A 224 34.25 0.18 16.50
CA GLU A 224 35.28 -0.86 16.63
C GLU A 224 34.83 -2.24 16.14
N ARG A 225 33.53 -2.45 15.90
CA ARG A 225 32.95 -3.77 15.64
C ARG A 225 33.16 -4.32 14.23
N GLU A 226 33.91 -3.66 13.34
CA GLU A 226 34.08 -4.06 11.94
C GLU A 226 32.76 -4.54 11.30
N LEU A 227 31.68 -3.77 11.52
CA LEU A 227 30.33 -4.15 11.10
C LEU A 227 30.28 -4.38 9.59
N VAL A 228 29.47 -5.35 9.16
CA VAL A 228 29.21 -5.62 7.75
C VAL A 228 28.77 -4.31 7.08
N PRO A 229 29.43 -3.84 6.01
CA PRO A 229 29.09 -2.58 5.37
C PRO A 229 27.70 -2.70 4.73
N VAL A 230 26.71 -2.11 5.38
CA VAL A 230 25.34 -1.97 4.88
C VAL A 230 25.15 -0.49 4.51
N PRO A 231 24.41 -0.16 3.43
CA PRO A 231 24.07 1.22 3.13
C PRO A 231 23.42 1.89 4.34
N GLU A 232 23.85 3.10 4.67
CA GLU A 232 23.26 3.88 5.77
C GLU A 232 21.76 4.11 5.57
N VAL A 233 21.37 4.26 4.30
CA VAL A 233 20.01 4.51 3.84
C VAL A 233 19.68 3.53 2.73
N ILE A 234 18.53 2.87 2.85
CA ILE A 234 18.01 1.91 1.87
C ILE A 234 16.67 2.42 1.34
N ARG A 235 16.48 2.33 0.02
CA ARG A 235 15.19 2.60 -0.63
C ARG A 235 14.21 1.46 -0.37
N VAL A 236 12.99 1.83 0.00
CA VAL A 236 11.88 0.90 0.14
C VAL A 236 11.06 0.89 -1.15
N GLY A 237 11.09 -0.25 -1.84
CA GLY A 237 10.37 -0.44 -3.10
C GLY A 237 10.87 0.45 -4.24
N ARG A 238 9.99 0.65 -5.22
CA ARG A 238 10.26 1.51 -6.39
C ARG A 238 9.99 2.98 -6.05
N PRO A 239 10.65 3.92 -6.73
CA PRO A 239 10.25 5.33 -6.69
C PRO A 239 8.80 5.49 -7.14
N ILE A 240 8.13 6.49 -6.61
CA ILE A 240 6.71 6.75 -6.83
C ILE A 240 6.53 8.18 -7.33
N TRP A 241 5.64 8.37 -8.29
CA TRP A 241 5.13 9.68 -8.64
C TRP A 241 3.76 9.90 -8.02
N ILE A 242 3.56 11.03 -7.32
CA ILE A 242 2.26 11.48 -6.82
C ILE A 242 2.14 12.99 -7.05
N ASP A 243 1.06 13.42 -7.69
CA ASP A 243 0.83 14.82 -8.05
C ASP A 243 0.90 15.76 -6.83
N ALA A 244 0.36 15.31 -5.70
CA ALA A 244 0.29 16.08 -4.45
C ALA A 244 1.66 16.48 -3.88
N ILE A 245 2.73 15.75 -4.21
CA ILE A 245 4.07 15.94 -3.64
C ILE A 245 5.11 16.21 -4.73
N CYS A 246 5.03 15.54 -5.87
CA CYS A 246 6.02 15.68 -6.93
C CYS A 246 5.89 16.99 -7.71
N ILE A 247 4.74 17.67 -7.59
CA ILE A 247 4.48 18.97 -8.20
C ILE A 247 4.45 20.05 -7.10
N ASN A 248 5.18 21.14 -7.32
CA ASN A 248 5.07 22.33 -6.49
C ASN A 248 3.73 23.02 -6.73
N GLN A 249 2.75 22.72 -5.88
CA GLN A 249 1.38 23.23 -6.00
C GLN A 249 1.29 24.77 -5.91
N SER A 250 2.26 25.41 -5.25
CA SER A 250 2.35 26.87 -5.14
C SER A 250 2.90 27.55 -6.41
N ASN A 251 3.45 26.79 -7.37
CA ASN A 251 3.98 27.31 -8.63
C ASN A 251 2.99 27.08 -9.80
N PRO A 252 2.28 28.11 -10.30
CA PRO A 252 1.32 27.96 -11.39
C PRO A 252 1.94 27.49 -12.72
N GLU A 253 3.16 27.90 -13.02
CA GLU A 253 3.86 27.51 -14.25
C GLU A 253 4.20 26.02 -14.22
N GLU A 254 4.69 25.54 -13.08
CA GLU A 254 4.99 24.12 -12.89
C GLU A 254 3.72 23.25 -13.00
N ARG A 255 2.61 23.70 -12.41
CA ARG A 255 1.30 23.03 -12.53
C ARG A 255 0.81 22.99 -13.97
N ALA A 256 0.93 24.08 -14.71
CA ALA A 256 0.52 24.13 -16.12
C ALA A 256 1.36 23.17 -16.98
N ASN A 257 2.69 23.16 -16.78
CA ASN A 257 3.59 22.25 -17.48
C ASN A 257 3.29 20.78 -17.16
N HIS A 258 3.05 20.44 -15.89
CA HIS A 258 2.68 19.07 -15.51
C HIS A 258 1.30 18.66 -16.03
N GLY A 259 0.34 19.58 -16.13
CA GLY A 259 -0.95 19.31 -16.76
C GLY A 259 -0.82 18.84 -18.22
N LEU A 260 0.22 19.31 -18.94
CA LEU A 260 0.52 18.83 -20.29
C LEU A 260 1.25 17.48 -20.28
N LEU A 261 2.07 17.22 -19.26
CA LEU A 261 2.82 15.97 -19.10
C LEU A 261 2.01 14.82 -18.51
N ILE A 262 0.88 15.07 -17.85
CA ILE A 262 0.19 14.07 -17.02
C ILE A 262 -0.04 12.75 -17.75
N LYS A 263 -0.57 12.81 -18.98
CA LYS A 263 -0.82 11.63 -19.82
C LYS A 263 0.47 10.88 -20.16
N HIS A 264 1.58 11.61 -20.32
CA HIS A 264 2.88 11.02 -20.59
C HIS A 264 3.45 10.32 -19.35
N ILE A 265 3.27 10.90 -18.16
CA ILE A 265 3.66 10.31 -16.87
C ILE A 265 2.90 8.99 -16.64
N TYR A 266 1.57 9.00 -16.78
CA TYR A 266 0.75 7.78 -16.61
C TYR A 266 1.14 6.65 -17.58
N ARG A 267 1.55 6.98 -18.82
CA ARG A 267 2.00 5.97 -19.80
C ARG A 267 3.35 5.34 -19.49
N HIS A 268 4.23 6.07 -18.80
CA HIS A 268 5.57 5.60 -18.44
C HIS A 268 5.61 4.90 -17.09
N ALA A 269 4.63 5.17 -16.21
CA ALA A 269 4.50 4.45 -14.95
C ALA A 269 4.42 2.93 -15.16
N SER A 270 5.20 2.20 -14.37
CA SER A 270 5.25 0.73 -14.36
C SER A 270 3.94 0.12 -13.86
N SER A 271 3.35 0.75 -12.84
CA SER A 271 2.02 0.44 -12.31
C SER A 271 1.31 1.71 -11.87
N VAL A 272 -0.03 1.64 -11.80
CA VAL A 272 -0.85 2.74 -11.28
C VAL A 272 -1.65 2.26 -10.08
N ILE A 273 -1.38 2.89 -8.94
CA ILE A 273 -2.06 2.72 -7.66
C ILE A 273 -3.17 3.78 -7.60
N ALA A 274 -4.40 3.37 -7.87
CA ALA A 274 -5.57 4.23 -7.72
C ALA A 274 -6.06 4.19 -6.28
N TRP A 275 -5.71 5.19 -5.48
CA TRP A 275 -6.09 5.29 -4.08
C TRP A 275 -7.47 5.92 -3.94
N VAL A 276 -8.41 5.15 -3.37
CA VAL A 276 -9.79 5.62 -3.12
C VAL A 276 -10.08 5.85 -1.64
N GLY A 277 -9.06 5.91 -0.77
CA GLY A 277 -9.21 6.15 0.67
C GLY A 277 -9.21 4.88 1.53
N VAL A 278 -9.30 5.06 2.86
CA VAL A 278 -9.30 3.96 3.83
C VAL A 278 -10.62 3.19 3.82
N GLN A 279 -10.58 1.89 4.09
CA GLN A 279 -11.77 1.06 4.22
C GLN A 279 -12.61 1.48 5.44
N ASN A 280 -13.94 1.50 5.30
CA ASN A 280 -14.85 1.70 6.41
C ASN A 280 -15.92 0.60 6.43
N ASP A 281 -16.71 0.52 7.50
CA ASP A 281 -17.78 -0.47 7.64
C ASP A 281 -18.78 -0.45 6.49
N GLU A 282 -18.91 0.69 5.81
CA GLU A 282 -19.84 0.85 4.71
C GLU A 282 -19.31 0.37 3.36
N THR A 283 -17.98 0.28 3.17
CA THR A 283 -17.36 -0.11 1.88
C THR A 283 -16.57 -1.41 1.94
N LYS A 284 -16.36 -1.98 3.13
CA LYS A 284 -15.50 -3.16 3.35
C LYS A 284 -15.85 -4.40 2.53
N LEU A 285 -17.13 -4.60 2.22
CA LEU A 285 -17.58 -5.77 1.46
C LEU A 285 -17.43 -5.61 -0.05
N ALA A 286 -17.16 -4.39 -0.54
CA ALA A 286 -17.24 -4.10 -1.97
C ALA A 286 -16.20 -4.86 -2.81
N PRO A 287 -14.91 -4.89 -2.45
CA PRO A 287 -13.90 -5.54 -3.29
C PRO A 287 -14.15 -7.05 -3.44
N GLU A 288 -14.39 -7.75 -2.32
CA GLU A 288 -14.67 -9.18 -2.31
C GLU A 288 -15.98 -9.49 -3.05
N ALA A 289 -17.06 -8.73 -2.80
CA ALA A 289 -18.34 -8.93 -3.47
C ALA A 289 -18.23 -8.75 -4.99
N ILE A 290 -17.51 -7.74 -5.48
CA ILE A 290 -17.28 -7.56 -6.93
C ILE A 290 -16.58 -8.78 -7.52
N LEU A 291 -15.56 -9.31 -6.85
CA LEU A 291 -14.84 -10.50 -7.31
C LEU A 291 -15.72 -11.75 -7.27
N SER A 292 -16.50 -11.97 -6.21
CA SER A 292 -17.44 -13.11 -6.11
C SER A 292 -18.51 -13.07 -7.19
N ILE A 293 -19.04 -11.87 -7.49
CA ILE A 293 -19.98 -11.63 -8.59
C ILE A 293 -19.36 -12.09 -9.92
N LEU A 294 -18.14 -11.65 -10.24
CA LEU A 294 -17.46 -11.99 -11.49
C LEU A 294 -17.10 -13.47 -11.58
N GLN A 295 -16.61 -14.08 -10.48
CA GLN A 295 -16.26 -15.50 -10.44
C GLN A 295 -17.46 -16.42 -10.68
N ALA A 296 -18.64 -16.04 -10.21
CA ALA A 296 -19.86 -16.82 -10.42
C ALA A 296 -20.31 -16.86 -11.89
N ASP A 297 -19.98 -15.83 -12.68
CA ASP A 297 -20.28 -15.80 -14.11
C ASP A 297 -19.24 -16.57 -14.96
N GLY A 298 -18.02 -16.75 -14.43
CA GLY A 298 -16.91 -17.41 -15.13
C GLY A 298 -16.90 -18.94 -15.05
N LYS A 299 -17.83 -19.58 -14.31
CA LYS A 299 -17.97 -21.04 -14.31
C LYS A 299 -18.89 -21.48 -15.45
N ASP A 300 -18.30 -21.95 -16.55
CA ASP A 300 -19.04 -22.68 -17.57
C ASP A 300 -19.68 -23.95 -16.96
N PRO A 301 -20.96 -24.25 -17.23
CA PRO A 301 -21.62 -25.46 -16.73
C PRO A 301 -21.10 -26.78 -17.35
N ASP A 302 -20.14 -26.73 -18.28
CA ASP A 302 -19.67 -27.90 -19.05
C ASP A 302 -18.45 -28.64 -18.44
N GLU A 303 -17.85 -28.17 -17.34
CA GLU A 303 -16.74 -28.89 -16.68
C GLU A 303 -17.21 -29.97 -15.67
N THR A 304 -18.50 -30.16 -15.47
CA THR A 304 -19.06 -31.25 -14.65
C THR A 304 -19.91 -32.20 -15.47
N MET A 305 -19.31 -32.85 -16.47
CA MET A 305 -19.86 -34.04 -17.10
C MET A 305 -18.94 -35.24 -16.87
N SER A 306 -19.01 -35.83 -15.68
CA SER A 306 -18.74 -37.26 -15.51
C SER A 306 -19.71 -37.84 -14.47
N ASP A 307 -20.53 -38.77 -14.95
CA ASP A 307 -21.37 -39.73 -14.25
C ASP A 307 -22.64 -39.24 -13.52
N GLY A 308 -23.74 -39.25 -14.28
CA GLY A 308 -24.84 -40.19 -14.05
C GLY A 308 -25.66 -40.05 -12.75
N THR A 309 -26.69 -39.21 -12.76
CA THR A 309 -28.09 -39.50 -12.34
C THR A 309 -28.93 -38.22 -12.44
N PRO A 310 -30.20 -38.27 -12.91
CA PRO A 310 -31.02 -37.07 -13.03
C PRO A 310 -31.60 -36.70 -11.66
N SER A 311 -30.94 -35.80 -10.94
CA SER A 311 -31.55 -35.09 -9.80
C SER A 311 -32.15 -33.78 -10.29
N THR A 312 -33.44 -33.60 -10.03
CA THR A 312 -34.21 -32.39 -10.31
C THR A 312 -33.84 -31.27 -9.36
N THR A 313 -32.69 -30.62 -9.58
CA THR A 313 -32.40 -29.24 -9.14
C THR A 313 -31.28 -28.72 -10.01
N ASN A 314 -31.55 -27.72 -10.86
CA ASN A 314 -30.55 -27.03 -11.68
C ASN A 314 -29.38 -26.53 -10.81
N PRO A 315 -28.13 -26.99 -11.00
CA PRO A 315 -26.98 -26.46 -10.29
C PRO A 315 -26.30 -25.38 -11.15
N GLY A 316 -26.93 -24.22 -11.23
CA GLY A 316 -26.30 -22.98 -11.70
C GLY A 316 -26.22 -22.04 -10.51
N CYS A 317 -25.11 -22.05 -9.78
CA CYS A 317 -24.93 -21.19 -8.61
C CYS A 317 -24.71 -19.74 -9.06
N SER A 318 -25.78 -19.03 -9.43
CA SER A 318 -25.72 -17.60 -9.66
C SER A 318 -25.53 -16.92 -8.30
N TYR A 319 -24.32 -16.45 -8.00
CA TYR A 319 -24.09 -15.65 -6.81
C TYR A 319 -24.99 -14.41 -6.87
N ILE A 320 -25.88 -14.27 -5.88
CA ILE A 320 -26.77 -13.12 -5.75
C ILE A 320 -26.25 -12.29 -4.58
N PRO A 321 -25.72 -11.07 -4.83
CA PRO A 321 -25.23 -10.23 -3.75
C PRO A 321 -26.37 -9.82 -2.82
N SER A 322 -26.10 -9.89 -1.53
CA SER A 322 -26.93 -9.41 -0.43
C SER A 322 -27.20 -7.90 -0.54
N LYS A 323 -28.16 -7.40 0.23
CA LYS A 323 -28.48 -5.97 0.26
C LYS A 323 -27.29 -5.14 0.78
N GLU A 324 -26.53 -5.68 1.73
CA GLU A 324 -25.36 -5.04 2.32
C GLU A 324 -24.21 -4.96 1.31
N GLU A 325 -23.91 -6.05 0.61
CA GLU A 325 -22.89 -6.08 -0.45
C GLU A 325 -23.24 -5.09 -1.57
N LYS A 326 -24.51 -5.05 -2.02
CA LYS A 326 -24.98 -4.07 -3.01
C LYS A 326 -24.77 -2.63 -2.54
N SER A 327 -25.15 -2.33 -1.30
CA SER A 327 -24.97 -0.99 -0.72
C SER A 327 -23.49 -0.63 -0.61
N SER A 328 -22.65 -1.59 -0.23
CA SER A 328 -21.20 -1.44 -0.12
C SER A 328 -20.57 -1.12 -1.46
N ILE A 329 -20.94 -1.85 -2.52
CA ILE A 329 -20.47 -1.59 -3.89
C ILE A 329 -20.88 -0.18 -4.35
N ILE A 330 -22.13 0.23 -4.10
CA ILE A 330 -22.60 1.55 -4.51
C ILE A 330 -21.81 2.66 -3.81
N ARG A 331 -21.56 2.53 -2.50
CA ARG A 331 -20.78 3.51 -1.74
C ARG A 331 -19.32 3.55 -2.18
N PHE A 332 -18.72 2.39 -2.42
CA PHE A 332 -17.38 2.29 -2.99
C PHE A 332 -17.26 3.04 -4.33
N LEU A 333 -18.23 2.85 -5.24
CA LEU A 333 -18.26 3.54 -6.55
C LEU A 333 -18.68 5.02 -6.47
N ARG A 334 -19.07 5.53 -5.30
CA ARG A 334 -19.36 6.95 -5.04
C ARG A 334 -18.21 7.68 -4.34
N ARG A 335 -17.11 7.00 -4.02
CA ARG A 335 -15.95 7.66 -3.47
C ARG A 335 -15.43 8.74 -4.41
N SER A 336 -14.87 9.80 -3.84
CA SER A 336 -14.55 11.03 -4.57
C SER A 336 -13.65 10.81 -5.79
N TRP A 337 -12.77 9.80 -5.74
CA TRP A 337 -11.95 9.38 -6.87
C TRP A 337 -12.77 8.96 -8.10
N PHE A 338 -13.86 8.21 -7.90
CA PHE A 338 -14.76 7.77 -8.97
C PHE A 338 -15.68 8.90 -9.49
N GLU A 339 -15.77 10.02 -8.78
CA GLU A 339 -16.53 11.19 -9.21
C GLU A 339 -15.71 12.15 -10.08
N ARG A 340 -14.39 11.97 -10.15
CA ARG A 340 -13.48 12.77 -10.97
C ARG A 340 -13.27 12.12 -12.33
N GLU A 341 -14.10 12.49 -13.31
CA GLU A 341 -14.01 11.95 -14.68
C GLU A 341 -12.61 12.10 -15.30
N GLU A 342 -11.97 13.26 -15.10
CA GLU A 342 -10.62 13.53 -15.61
C GLU A 342 -9.58 12.54 -15.08
N LEU A 343 -9.55 12.28 -13.76
CA LEU A 343 -8.64 11.32 -13.14
C LEU A 343 -8.88 9.89 -13.65
N MET A 344 -10.15 9.49 -13.75
CA MET A 344 -10.51 8.17 -14.27
C MET A 344 -10.03 7.98 -15.72
N HIS A 345 -10.11 9.02 -16.54
CA HIS A 345 -9.60 9.01 -17.91
C HIS A 345 -8.07 9.05 -18.00
N GLU A 346 -7.38 9.73 -17.07
CA GLU A 346 -5.92 9.72 -16.98
C GLU A 346 -5.38 8.33 -16.61
N VAL A 347 -5.99 7.71 -15.61
CA VAL A 347 -5.63 6.37 -15.12
C VAL A 347 -5.76 5.31 -16.21
N ALA A 348 -6.72 5.48 -17.13
CA ALA A 348 -6.89 4.58 -18.27
C ALA A 348 -5.69 4.56 -19.25
N PHE A 349 -4.77 5.53 -19.19
CA PHE A 349 -3.50 5.48 -19.92
C PHE A 349 -2.42 4.64 -19.24
N GLY A 350 -2.62 4.30 -17.96
CA GLY A 350 -1.70 3.51 -17.16
C GLY A 350 -1.63 2.04 -17.53
N ARG A 351 -0.59 1.38 -17.04
CA ARG A 351 -0.45 -0.09 -17.07
C ARG A 351 -0.62 -0.64 -15.66
N ALA A 352 -1.00 -1.92 -15.55
CA ALA A 352 -1.14 -2.63 -14.28
C ALA A 352 -1.85 -1.80 -13.20
N ILE A 353 -3.09 -1.39 -13.50
CA ILE A 353 -3.85 -0.48 -12.63
C ILE A 353 -4.55 -1.28 -11.54
N ILE A 354 -4.24 -0.95 -10.28
CA ILE A 354 -4.86 -1.56 -9.10
C ILE A 354 -5.53 -0.46 -8.28
N VAL A 355 -6.80 -0.65 -7.97
CA VAL A 355 -7.59 0.24 -7.12
C VAL A 355 -7.48 -0.24 -5.68
N TYR A 356 -7.05 0.65 -4.78
CA TYR A 356 -6.87 0.37 -3.36
C TYR A 356 -7.90 1.13 -2.52
N CYS A 357 -8.59 0.40 -1.65
CA CYS A 357 -9.43 0.92 -0.58
C CYS A 357 -8.93 0.38 0.76
N GLY A 358 -8.15 1.18 1.49
CA GLY A 358 -7.34 0.65 2.59
C GLY A 358 -6.32 -0.36 2.04
N MET A 359 -6.27 -1.55 2.63
CA MET A 359 -5.38 -2.63 2.16
C MET A 359 -6.02 -3.53 1.10
N ASP A 360 -7.33 -3.40 0.84
CA ASP A 360 -8.00 -4.18 -0.18
C ASP A 360 -7.59 -3.69 -1.57
N ALA A 361 -7.18 -4.62 -2.41
CA ALA A 361 -6.73 -4.38 -3.77
C ALA A 361 -7.72 -4.99 -4.77
N LEU A 362 -8.16 -4.20 -5.73
CA LEU A 362 -9.04 -4.64 -6.81
C LEU A 362 -8.47 -4.22 -8.16
N PRO A 363 -8.20 -5.16 -9.10
CA PRO A 363 -7.75 -4.79 -10.43
C PRO A 363 -8.76 -3.88 -11.12
N PHE A 364 -8.30 -2.79 -11.75
CA PHE A 364 -9.19 -1.88 -12.47
C PHE A 364 -9.93 -2.57 -13.61
N SER A 365 -9.31 -3.60 -14.22
CA SER A 365 -9.95 -4.46 -15.22
C SER A 365 -11.19 -5.17 -14.68
N SER A 366 -11.15 -5.66 -13.44
CA SER A 366 -12.28 -6.30 -12.77
C SER A 366 -13.42 -5.31 -12.51
N ILE A 367 -13.09 -4.07 -12.10
CA ILE A 367 -14.11 -3.01 -11.98
C ILE A 367 -14.75 -2.72 -13.34
N MET A 368 -13.96 -2.59 -14.40
CA MET A 368 -14.48 -2.34 -15.75
C MET A 368 -15.34 -3.49 -16.27
N GLU A 369 -14.97 -4.74 -15.98
CA GLU A 369 -15.75 -5.92 -16.32
C GLU A 369 -17.09 -5.95 -15.57
N PHE A 370 -17.06 -5.68 -14.26
CA PHE A 370 -18.24 -5.55 -13.42
C PHE A 370 -19.18 -4.44 -13.91
N LEU A 371 -18.65 -3.27 -14.23
CA LEU A 371 -19.44 -2.15 -14.78
C LEU A 371 -20.06 -2.50 -16.13
N ARG A 372 -19.32 -3.19 -17.01
CA ARG A 372 -19.87 -3.65 -18.30
C ARG A 372 -21.01 -4.64 -18.06
N ARG A 373 -20.84 -5.63 -17.19
CA ARG A 373 -21.89 -6.58 -16.80
C ARG A 373 -23.14 -5.84 -16.35
N GLU A 374 -23.01 -4.92 -15.40
CA GLU A 374 -24.14 -4.17 -14.84
C GLU A 374 -24.81 -3.24 -15.86
N ALA A 375 -24.08 -2.74 -16.86
CA ALA A 375 -24.66 -1.97 -17.96
C ALA A 375 -25.61 -2.81 -18.84
N TYR A 376 -25.40 -4.13 -18.93
CA TYR A 376 -26.24 -5.05 -19.71
C TYR A 376 -27.33 -5.73 -18.88
N SER A 377 -27.01 -6.14 -17.65
CA SER A 377 -27.91 -6.88 -16.76
C SER A 377 -28.95 -5.97 -16.08
N GLY A 378 -28.60 -4.70 -15.83
CA GLY A 378 -29.50 -3.67 -15.28
C GLY A 378 -30.08 -4.01 -13.90
N THR A 379 -29.25 -4.52 -12.98
CA THR A 379 -29.77 -5.22 -11.78
C THR A 379 -29.88 -4.35 -10.53
N PHE A 380 -28.86 -3.54 -10.17
CA PHE A 380 -28.96 -2.71 -8.95
C PHE A 380 -28.12 -1.43 -8.87
N LEU A 381 -27.05 -1.25 -9.66
CA LEU A 381 -26.26 0.00 -9.58
C LEU A 381 -27.10 1.22 -9.99
N PRO A 382 -27.05 2.37 -9.29
CA PRO A 382 -27.74 3.61 -9.67
C PRO A 382 -27.26 4.22 -11.00
N SER A 383 -28.10 5.02 -11.67
CA SER A 383 -27.78 5.62 -12.99
C SER A 383 -27.02 6.93 -12.92
N ASP A 384 -27.04 7.57 -11.75
CA ASP A 384 -26.37 8.82 -11.45
C ASP A 384 -24.89 8.62 -11.06
N LEU A 385 -24.38 7.39 -11.05
CA LEU A 385 -22.96 7.15 -10.78
C LEU A 385 -22.06 7.69 -11.91
N HIS A 386 -21.02 8.44 -11.54
CA HIS A 386 -20.06 9.01 -12.49
C HIS A 386 -19.23 7.94 -13.23
N VAL A 387 -19.04 6.77 -12.63
CA VAL A 387 -18.30 5.63 -13.25
C VAL A 387 -18.90 5.17 -14.58
N TRP A 388 -20.14 5.54 -14.90
CA TRP A 388 -20.73 5.26 -16.21
C TRP A 388 -20.01 5.97 -17.36
N SER A 389 -19.34 7.09 -17.09
CA SER A 389 -18.53 7.83 -18.07
C SER A 389 -17.39 6.98 -18.65
N LEU A 390 -16.83 6.06 -17.84
CA LEU A 390 -15.78 5.13 -18.25
C LEU A 390 -16.19 4.18 -19.39
N LEU A 391 -17.48 3.89 -19.52
CA LEU A 391 -18.01 3.02 -20.59
C LEU A 391 -18.32 3.80 -21.89
N GLY A 392 -18.13 5.12 -21.89
CA GLY A 392 -18.39 6.00 -23.02
C GLY A 392 -19.87 6.16 -23.38
N ASN A 393 -20.13 6.91 -24.46
CA ASN A 393 -21.48 7.29 -24.90
C ASN A 393 -22.43 6.11 -25.17
N THR A 394 -21.92 4.91 -25.44
CA THR A 394 -22.72 3.71 -25.71
C THR A 394 -23.28 3.08 -24.42
N GLY A 395 -22.53 3.11 -23.31
CA GLY A 395 -22.97 2.64 -22.00
C GLY A 395 -24.08 3.54 -21.42
N SER A 396 -23.85 4.85 -21.39
CA SER A 396 -24.82 5.83 -20.87
C SER A 396 -26.13 5.88 -21.68
N LYS A 397 -26.06 5.76 -23.03
CA LYS A 397 -27.24 5.71 -23.90
C LYS A 397 -28.03 4.40 -23.78
N LYS A 398 -27.34 3.25 -23.74
CA LYS A 398 -27.99 1.94 -23.53
C LYS A 398 -28.73 1.90 -22.19
N ARG A 399 -28.15 2.47 -21.14
CA ARG A 399 -28.76 2.53 -19.82
C ARG A 399 -29.97 3.47 -19.77
N ARG A 400 -29.89 4.69 -20.34
CA ARG A 400 -31.07 5.57 -20.50
C ARG A 400 -32.21 4.86 -21.23
N SER A 401 -31.90 4.01 -22.22
CA SER A 401 -32.90 3.22 -22.95
C SER A 401 -33.52 2.08 -22.13
N LEU A 402 -32.73 1.44 -21.25
CA LEU A 402 -33.19 0.43 -20.29
C LEU A 402 -34.07 1.04 -19.19
N GLU A 403 -33.73 2.23 -18.70
CA GLU A 403 -34.55 2.97 -17.74
C GLU A 403 -35.90 3.37 -18.33
N LEU A 404 -35.94 3.90 -19.56
CA LEU A 404 -37.20 4.15 -20.25
C LEU A 404 -38.06 2.88 -20.34
N ARG A 405 -37.46 1.73 -20.65
CA ARG A 405 -38.18 0.44 -20.72
C ARG A 405 -38.67 -0.04 -19.35
N SER A 406 -37.89 0.15 -18.28
CA SER A 406 -38.27 -0.22 -16.91
C SER A 406 -39.38 0.69 -16.35
N ARG A 407 -39.30 2.01 -16.56
CA ARG A 407 -40.37 2.97 -16.21
C ARG A 407 -41.64 2.68 -16.99
N THR A 408 -41.55 2.39 -18.29
CA THR A 408 -42.73 2.03 -19.11
C THR A 408 -43.37 0.71 -18.64
N LYS A 409 -42.57 -0.26 -18.15
CA LYS A 409 -43.09 -1.49 -17.53
C LYS A 409 -43.74 -1.25 -16.16
N ARG A 410 -43.25 -0.28 -15.37
CA ARG A 410 -43.85 0.11 -14.08
C ARG A 410 -45.19 0.84 -14.29
N VAL A 411 -45.22 1.84 -15.17
CA VAL A 411 -46.45 2.57 -15.52
C VAL A 411 -47.51 1.64 -16.13
N ARG A 412 -47.11 0.66 -16.95
CA ARG A 412 -48.05 -0.35 -17.48
C ARG A 412 -48.59 -1.33 -16.43
N ARG A 413 -47.90 -1.54 -15.31
CA ARG A 413 -48.44 -2.35 -14.20
C ARG A 413 -49.41 -1.53 -13.36
N ASP A 414 -49.08 -0.27 -13.10
CA ASP A 414 -49.94 0.63 -12.34
C ASP A 414 -51.22 1.02 -13.11
N SER A 415 -51.22 0.95 -14.45
CA SER A 415 -52.40 1.20 -15.29
C SER A 415 -53.27 -0.03 -15.59
N ILE A 416 -52.96 -1.19 -14.99
CA ILE A 416 -53.76 -2.43 -15.11
C ILE A 416 -54.58 -2.67 -13.83
N ASP A 417 -54.35 -1.89 -12.77
CA ASP A 417 -55.04 -1.98 -11.48
C ASP A 417 -56.09 -0.87 -11.23
N ASP A 418 -56.57 -0.17 -12.28
CA ASP A 418 -57.72 0.77 -12.23
C ASP A 418 -58.92 0.27 -13.05
#